data_AF-A0A838HU17-F1
#
_entry.id   AF-A0A838HU17-F1
#
_cell.length_a   1.000
_cell.length_b   1.000
_cell.length_c   1.000
_cell.angle_alpha   90.00
_cell.angle_beta   90.00
_cell.angle_gamma   90.00
#
_symmetry.space_group_name_H-M   'P 1'
#
loop_
_entity.id
_entity.type
_entity.pdbx_description
1 polymer ?
#
loop_
_entity_poly.entity_id
_entity_poly.type
_entity_poly.pdbx_seq_one_letter_code
_entity_poly.pdbx_strand_id
1 'polypeptide(L)' 'MTRTTLSLDDDVVAAARVLARAHKRSLGSVISELARRGLIPRPAAVHVDEGGLPVFSVRPDAPVFGPDEVARGLDEP' A
#
# COMPACT_ATOMS: atom_id res chain seq x y z
N MET A 1 1.51 5.20 -25.14
CA MET A 1 2.64 4.94 -24.22
C MET A 1 3.70 5.98 -24.51
N THR A 2 4.14 6.73 -23.51
CA THR A 2 5.24 7.70 -23.62
C THR A 2 6.51 7.08 -23.03
N ARG A 3 7.67 7.37 -23.62
CA ARG A 3 8.98 6.93 -23.13
C ARG A 3 9.71 8.12 -22.55
N THR A 4 10.12 8.01 -21.30
CA THR A 4 10.80 9.07 -20.55
C THR A 4 12.04 8.49 -19.89
N THR A 5 13.10 9.29 -19.80
CA THR A 5 14.31 8.95 -19.05
C THR A 5 14.20 9.57 -17.66
N LEU A 6 14.37 8.76 -16.61
CA LEU A 6 14.30 9.17 -15.21
C LEU A 6 15.54 8.63 -14.49
N SER A 7 16.11 9.42 -13.60
CA SER A 7 17.10 8.93 -12.64
C SER A 7 16.36 8.31 -11.46
N LEU A 8 16.75 7.10 -11.07
CA LEU A 8 16.18 6.35 -9.95
C LEU A 8 17.34 5.85 -9.09
N ASP A 9 17.16 5.84 -7.78
CA ASP A 9 18.12 5.25 -6.86
C ASP A 9 18.27 3.74 -7.11
N ASP A 10 19.46 3.21 -6.85
CA ASP A 10 19.81 1.82 -7.17
C ASP A 10 18.93 0.80 -6.41
N ASP A 11 18.55 1.14 -5.17
CA ASP A 11 17.68 0.31 -4.33
C ASP A 11 16.25 0.23 -4.91
N VAL A 12 15.72 1.33 -5.45
CA VAL A 12 14.44 1.37 -6.15
C VAL A 12 14.48 0.49 -7.39
N VAL A 13 15.55 0.57 -8.18
CA VAL A 13 15.73 -0.27 -9.37
C VAL A 13 15.83 -1.74 -8.98
N ALA A 14 16.56 -2.07 -7.92
CA ALA A 14 16.70 -3.43 -7.42
C ALA A 14 15.33 -4.00 -6.97
N ALA A 15 14.58 -3.26 -6.16
CA ALA A 15 13.25 -3.65 -5.69
C ALA A 15 12.27 -3.85 -6.85
N ALA A 16 12.23 -2.91 -7.80
CA ALA A 16 11.36 -2.99 -8.97
C ALA A 16 11.68 -4.20 -9.86
N ARG A 17 12.96 -4.60 -9.97
CA ARG A 17 13.36 -5.83 -10.69
C ARG A 17 12.88 -7.11 -10.00
N VAL A 18 12.91 -7.16 -8.68
CA VAL A 18 12.37 -8.29 -7.91
C VAL A 18 10.88 -8.43 -8.19
N LEU A 19 10.12 -7.34 -8.08
CA LEU A 19 8.68 -7.31 -8.36
C LEU A 19 8.37 -7.69 -9.81
N ALA A 20 9.11 -7.14 -10.78
CA ALA A 20 8.94 -7.45 -12.19
C ALA A 20 9.10 -8.95 -12.49
N ARG A 21 10.10 -9.60 -11.89
CA ARG A 21 10.32 -11.05 -12.02
C ARG A 21 9.21 -11.85 -11.36
N ALA A 22 8.86 -11.51 -10.11
CA ALA A 22 7.82 -12.21 -9.35
C ALA A 22 6.46 -12.17 -10.07
N HIS A 23 6.12 -11.03 -10.68
CA HIS A 23 4.85 -10.84 -11.37
C HIS A 23 4.92 -11.08 -12.89
N LYS A 24 6.05 -11.53 -13.44
CA LYS A 24 6.27 -11.74 -14.89
C LYS A 24 5.88 -10.53 -15.76
N ARG A 25 6.28 -9.32 -15.32
CA ARG A 25 5.96 -8.05 -15.97
C ARG A 25 7.23 -7.29 -16.34
N SER A 26 7.12 -6.35 -17.28
CA SER A 26 8.25 -5.48 -17.62
C SER A 26 8.56 -4.50 -16.49
N LEU A 27 9.85 -4.11 -16.36
CA LEU A 27 10.28 -3.11 -15.38
C LEU A 27 9.50 -1.80 -15.52
N GLY A 28 9.32 -1.32 -16.75
CA GLY A 28 8.54 -0.10 -17.03
C GLY A 28 7.08 -0.20 -16.61
N SER A 29 6.44 -1.37 -16.74
CA SER A 29 5.06 -1.59 -16.28
C SER A 29 4.96 -1.51 -14.76
N VAL A 30 5.92 -2.12 -14.04
CA VAL A 30 5.98 -2.07 -12.57
C VAL A 30 6.24 -0.65 -12.08
N ILE A 31 7.23 0.05 -12.63
CA ILE A 31 7.52 1.44 -12.27
C ILE A 31 6.32 2.34 -12.56
N SER A 32 5.68 2.19 -13.72
CA SER A 32 4.49 2.96 -14.08
C SER A 32 3.33 2.73 -13.11
N GLU A 33 3.16 1.51 -12.60
CA GLU A 33 2.16 1.22 -11.56
C GLU A 33 2.53 1.81 -10.21
N LEU A 34 3.78 1.66 -9.77
CA LEU A 34 4.25 2.24 -8.52
C LEU A 34 4.09 3.77 -8.53
N ALA A 35 4.44 4.41 -9.65
CA ALA A 35 4.22 5.84 -9.85
C ALA A 35 2.72 6.21 -9.75
N ARG A 36 1.83 5.46 -10.41
CA ARG A 36 0.37 5.68 -10.28
C ARG A 36 -0.09 5.56 -8.83
N ARG A 37 0.38 4.55 -8.09
CA ARG A 37 0.05 4.37 -6.67
C ARG A 37 0.57 5.52 -5.80
N GLY A 38 1.76 6.04 -6.10
CA GLY A 38 2.37 7.17 -5.38
C GLY A 38 1.71 8.51 -5.68
N LEU A 39 1.10 8.67 -6.86
CA LEU A 39 0.35 9.87 -7.24
C LEU A 39 -1.05 9.95 -6.61
N ILE A 40 -1.57 8.84 -6.07
CA ILE A 40 -2.83 8.84 -5.34
C ILE A 40 -2.56 9.44 -3.94
N PRO A 41 -3.13 10.60 -3.59
CA PRO A 41 -2.98 11.18 -2.26
C PRO A 41 -3.52 10.19 -1.24
N ARG A 42 -2.64 9.66 -0.40
CA ARG A 42 -3.08 8.84 0.73
C ARG A 42 -3.48 9.83 1.83
N PRO A 43 -4.73 9.82 2.33
CA PRO A 43 -5.04 10.54 3.56
C PRO A 43 -4.04 10.10 4.61
N ALA A 44 -3.58 11.03 5.47
CA ALA A 44 -2.63 10.71 6.52
C ALA A 44 -3.13 9.46 7.23
N ALA A 45 -2.38 8.36 7.11
CA ALA A 45 -2.83 7.06 7.59
C ALA A 45 -3.08 7.10 9.10
N VAL A 46 -2.45 8.07 9.77
CA VAL A 46 -2.58 8.37 11.19
C VAL A 46 -2.96 9.83 11.34
N HIS A 47 -4.01 10.11 12.11
CA HIS A 47 -4.35 11.44 12.61
C HIS A 47 -4.40 11.41 14.13
N VAL A 48 -4.34 12.57 14.76
CA VAL A 48 -4.53 12.68 16.20
C VAL A 48 -6.02 12.90 16.44
N ASP A 49 -6.65 12.06 17.24
CA ASP A 49 -8.06 12.23 17.62
C ASP A 49 -8.23 13.41 18.60
N GLU A 50 -9.47 13.70 18.97
CA GLU A 50 -9.78 14.76 19.95
C GLU A 50 -9.13 14.51 21.33
N GLY A 51 -8.77 13.27 21.64
CA GLY A 51 -8.10 12.86 22.87
C GLY A 51 -6.57 12.92 22.83
N GLY A 52 -5.97 13.32 21.70
CA GLY A 52 -4.51 13.38 21.56
C GLY A 52 -3.85 12.06 21.20
N LEU A 53 -4.62 11.02 20.86
CA LEU A 53 -4.09 9.71 20.50
C LEU A 53 -3.87 9.60 18.98
N PRO A 54 -2.73 9.05 18.53
CA PRO A 54 -2.52 8.73 17.13
C PRO A 54 -3.43 7.56 16.74
N VAL A 55 -4.43 7.83 15.91
CA VAL A 55 -5.42 6.85 15.43
C VAL A 55 -5.37 6.71 13.91
N PHE A 56 -5.74 5.53 13.41
CA PHE A 56 -5.83 5.31 11.97
C PHE A 56 -7.12 5.88 11.40
N SER A 57 -7.05 6.46 10.20
CA SER A 57 -8.26 6.84 9.46
C SER A 57 -8.94 5.59 8.88
N VAL A 58 -10.06 5.21 9.48
CA VAL A 58 -10.99 4.21 8.95
C VAL A 58 -12.08 4.88 8.13
N ARG A 59 -12.56 4.18 7.09
CA ARG A 59 -13.71 4.66 6.33
C ARG A 59 -14.97 4.66 7.21
N PRO A 60 -15.92 5.59 7.01
CA PRO A 60 -17.17 5.59 7.79
C PRO A 60 -17.99 4.30 7.68
N ASP A 61 -17.84 3.58 6.58
CA ASP A 61 -18.52 2.31 6.30
C ASP A 61 -17.64 1.07 6.57
N ALA A 62 -16.52 1.24 7.28
CA ALA A 62 -15.69 0.11 7.66
C ALA A 62 -16.47 -0.83 8.59
N PRO A 63 -16.47 -2.15 8.34
CA PRO A 63 -17.10 -3.11 9.23
C PRO A 63 -16.43 -3.07 10.60
N VAL A 64 -17.24 -3.10 11.66
CA VAL A 64 -16.74 -3.19 13.03
C VAL A 64 -16.24 -4.62 13.26
N PHE A 65 -15.01 -4.72 13.73
CA PHE A 65 -14.38 -6.00 14.09
C PHE A 65 -14.31 -6.07 15.62
N GLY A 66 -14.97 -7.06 16.21
CA GLY A 66 -15.13 -7.22 17.65
C GLY A 66 -14.77 -8.62 18.15
N PRO A 67 -15.11 -8.93 19.42
CA PRO A 67 -14.74 -10.20 20.05
C PRO A 67 -15.23 -11.45 19.31
N ASP A 68 -16.41 -11.38 18.68
CA ASP A 68 -17.00 -12.51 17.95
C ASP A 68 -16.24 -12.84 16.66
N GLU A 69 -15.68 -11.84 15.97
CA GLU A 69 -14.78 -12.05 14.82
C GLU A 69 -13.43 -12.65 15.27
N VAL A 70 -12.89 -12.18 16.40
CA VAL A 70 -11.63 -12.71 16.97
C VAL A 70 -11.79 -14.18 17.34
N ALA A 71 -12.88 -14.53 18.03
CA ALA A 71 -13.16 -15.91 18.44
C ALA A 71 -13.24 -16.84 17.21
N ARG A 72 -13.95 -16.42 16.16
CA ARG A 72 -14.05 -17.19 14.91
C ARG A 72 -12.69 -17.44 14.24
N GLY A 73 -11.78 -16.47 14.27
CA GLY A 73 -10.45 -16.63 13.65
C GLY A 73 -9.50 -17.52 14.46
N LEU A 74 -9.71 -17.69 15.76
CA LEU A 74 -8.93 -18.61 16.60
C LEU A 74 -9.37 -20.07 16.42
N ASP A 75 -10.59 -20.29 15.95
CA ASP A 75 -11.16 -21.61 15.70
C ASP A 75 -10.81 -22.16 14.29
N GLU A 76 -10.14 -21.38 13.43
CA GLU A 76 -9.58 -21.86 12.16
C GLU A 76 -8.19 -22.50 12.37
N PRO A 77 -8.00 -23.79 12.03
CA PRO A 77 -6.74 -24.52 12.23
C PRO A 77 -5.63 -24.18 11.23
#